data_AF-A0AA42CND3-F1
#
_entry.id   AF-A0AA42CND3-F1
#
_cell.length_a   1.000
_cell.length_b   1.000
_cell.length_c   1.000
_cell.angle_alpha   90.00
_cell.angle_beta   90.00
_cell.angle_gamma   90.00
#
_symmetry.space_group_name_H-M   'P 1'
#
loop_
_entity.id
_entity.type
_entity.pdbx_description
1 polymer ?
#
loop_
_entity_poly.entity_id
_entity_poly.type
_entity_poly.pdbx_seq_one_letter_code
_entity_poly.pdbx_strand_id
1 'polypeptide(L)'
;METWNRAVFLALNTPEHPNSGVVLLAIAIAQGAIFLVPPLLASLWLWGGRGDRSGLLLAFCGAEAALGFNKLAAAVWYHPRPFAVPIGRTLVEHVADSSFPSAPLTFLVAVLVWTAPFGIVVPD
;
A
#
# COMPACT_ATOMS: atom_id res chain seq x y z
N MET A 1 10.02 -14.00 16.43
CA MET A 1 9.59 -12.96 15.48
C MET A 1 8.07 -12.84 15.39
N GLU A 2 7.33 -13.93 15.17
CA GLU A 2 5.87 -13.87 15.05
C GLU A 2 5.15 -13.33 16.29
N THR A 3 5.60 -13.67 17.50
CA THR A 3 5.03 -13.12 18.74
C THR A 3 5.13 -11.60 18.81
N TRP A 4 6.27 -11.04 18.36
CA TRP A 4 6.47 -9.59 18.30
C TRP A 4 5.58 -8.94 17.24
N ASN A 5 5.48 -9.56 16.05
CA ASN A 5 4.58 -9.11 14.99
C ASN A 5 3.12 -9.02 15.48
N ARG A 6 2.64 -10.06 16.18
CA ARG A 6 1.30 -10.08 16.78
C ARG A 6 1.13 -9.06 17.90
N ALA A 7 2.13 -8.89 18.76
CA ALA A 7 2.09 -7.90 19.83
C ALA A 7 1.95 -6.47 19.26
N VAL A 8 2.73 -6.13 18.23
CA VAL A 8 2.62 -4.84 17.53
C VAL A 8 1.27 -4.71 16.83
N PHE A 9 0.81 -5.74 16.12
CA PHE A 9 -0.51 -5.73 15.47
C PHE A 9 -1.62 -5.47 16.49
N LEU A 10 -1.64 -6.18 17.63
CA LEU A 10 -2.68 -6.00 18.66
C LEU A 10 -2.59 -4.63 19.34
N ALA A 11 -1.38 -4.08 19.52
CA ALA A 11 -1.21 -2.73 20.05
C ALA A 11 -1.76 -1.63 19.11
N LEU A 12 -1.74 -1.88 17.79
CA LEU A 12 -2.28 -0.97 16.78
C LEU A 12 -3.73 -1.26 16.38
N ASN A 13 -4.22 -2.47 16.69
CA ASN A 13 -5.55 -2.91 16.30
C ASN A 13 -6.63 -2.08 17.01
N THR A 14 -7.85 -2.14 16.50
CA THR A 14 -8.98 -1.37 17.02
C THR A 14 -9.28 -1.77 18.48
N PRO A 15 -9.28 -0.81 19.44
CA PRO A 15 -9.62 -1.10 20.83
C PRO A 15 -11.11 -1.47 20.95
N GLU A 16 -11.52 -1.98 22.12
CA GLU A 16 -12.91 -2.42 22.36
C GLU A 16 -13.93 -1.28 22.18
N HIS A 17 -13.55 -0.05 22.57
CA HIS A 17 -14.35 1.16 22.43
C HIS A 17 -13.66 2.19 21.52
N PRO A 18 -13.69 1.99 20.19
CA PRO A 18 -12.97 2.86 19.28
C PRO A 18 -13.71 4.16 19.01
N ASN A 19 -12.96 5.24 18.83
CA ASN A 19 -13.49 6.49 18.31
C ASN A 19 -13.95 6.28 16.86
N SER A 20 -15.23 6.51 16.57
CA SER A 20 -15.82 6.30 15.25
C SER A 20 -15.18 7.14 14.15
N GLY A 21 -14.73 8.36 14.47
CA GLY A 21 -14.03 9.23 13.53
C GLY A 21 -12.65 8.67 13.14
N VAL A 22 -11.93 8.10 14.09
CA VAL A 22 -10.63 7.45 13.83
C VAL A 22 -10.81 6.19 12.96
N VAL A 23 -11.84 5.39 13.26
CA VAL A 23 -12.16 4.20 12.45
C VAL A 23 -12.53 4.60 11.02
N LEU A 24 -13.38 5.61 10.85
CA LEU A 24 -13.78 6.10 9.54
C LEU A 24 -12.58 6.63 8.76
N LEU A 25 -11.70 7.39 9.40
CA LEU A 25 -10.47 7.89 8.79
C LEU A 25 -9.54 6.75 8.38
N ALA A 26 -9.35 5.75 9.23
CA ALA A 26 -8.51 4.58 8.93
C ALA A 26 -9.05 3.80 7.71
N ILE A 27 -10.37 3.57 7.66
CA ILE A 27 -11.04 2.92 6.53
C ILE A 27 -10.91 3.78 5.26
N ALA A 28 -11.10 5.09 5.37
CA ALA A 28 -10.99 6.03 4.25
C ALA A 28 -9.56 6.05 3.68
N ILE A 29 -8.53 6.02 4.52
CA ILE A 29 -7.13 5.95 4.06
C ILE A 29 -6.87 4.58 3.42
N ALA A 30 -7.26 3.49 4.07
CA ALA A 30 -6.99 2.12 3.61
C ALA A 30 -7.60 1.83 2.24
N GLN A 31 -8.79 2.34 1.96
CA GLN A 31 -9.46 2.17 0.66
C GLN A 31 -9.17 3.32 -0.31
N GLY A 32 -8.97 4.53 0.19
CA GLY A 32 -8.87 5.77 -0.59
C GLY A 32 -7.48 6.04 -1.18
N ALA A 33 -6.40 5.64 -0.50
CA ALA A 33 -5.05 6.03 -0.88
C ALA A 33 -4.67 5.60 -2.31
N ILE A 34 -5.15 4.45 -2.77
CA ILE A 34 -4.87 3.95 -4.13
C ILE A 34 -5.45 4.85 -5.23
N PHE A 35 -6.54 5.56 -4.94
CA PHE A 35 -7.17 6.49 -5.89
C PHE A 35 -6.38 7.79 -6.05
N LEU A 36 -5.33 8.03 -5.25
CA LEU A 36 -4.40 9.14 -5.46
C LEU A 36 -3.41 8.89 -6.60
N VAL A 37 -3.22 7.62 -7.01
CA VAL A 37 -2.26 7.27 -8.07
C VAL A 37 -2.70 7.74 -9.46
N PRO A 38 -3.94 7.50 -9.94
CA PRO A 38 -4.35 7.99 -11.25
C PRO A 38 -4.23 9.50 -11.45
N PRO A 39 -4.70 10.38 -10.53
CA PRO A 39 -4.55 11.82 -10.72
C PRO A 39 -3.08 12.26 -10.67
N LEU A 40 -2.24 11.62 -9.86
CA LEU A 40 -0.79 11.85 -9.82
C LEU A 40 -0.12 11.53 -11.17
N LEU A 41 -0.42 10.37 -11.75
CA LEU A 41 0.14 9.99 -13.05
C LEU A 41 -0.41 10.87 -14.17
N ALA A 42 -1.68 11.25 -14.11
CA ALA A 42 -2.31 12.15 -15.08
C ALA A 42 -1.72 13.56 -15.03
N SER A 43 -1.48 14.11 -13.83
CA SER A 43 -0.87 15.43 -13.67
C SER A 43 0.55 15.45 -14.23
N LEU A 44 1.35 14.43 -13.92
CA LEU A 44 2.70 14.26 -14.47
C LEU A 44 2.69 14.09 -15.99
N TRP A 45 1.70 13.40 -16.55
CA TRP A 45 1.63 13.20 -18.00
C TRP A 45 1.24 14.47 -18.77
N LEU A 46 0.24 15.20 -18.26
CA LEU A 46 -0.33 16.37 -18.92
C LEU A 46 0.57 17.61 -18.78
N TRP A 47 1.22 17.78 -17.63
CA TRP A 47 2.03 18.97 -17.34
C TRP A 47 3.54 18.71 -17.35
N GLY A 48 3.98 17.45 -17.40
CA GLY A 48 5.40 17.09 -17.48
C GLY A 48 6.01 17.20 -18.88
N GLY A 49 7.33 17.42 -18.90
CA GLY A 49 8.16 17.42 -20.11
C GLY A 49 8.40 16.03 -20.68
N ARG A 50 9.16 15.94 -21.78
CA ARG A 50 9.51 14.64 -22.40
C ARG A 50 10.26 13.70 -21.44
N GLY A 51 11.12 14.24 -20.57
CA GLY A 51 11.84 13.47 -19.55
C GLY A 51 10.92 12.86 -18.48
N ASP A 52 9.86 13.58 -18.12
CA ASP A 52 8.89 13.13 -17.11
C ASP A 52 8.04 11.98 -17.65
N ARG A 53 7.73 11.98 -18.95
CA ARG A 53 6.99 10.88 -19.60
C ARG A 53 7.78 9.57 -19.63
N SER A 54 9.09 9.62 -19.89
CA SER A 54 9.95 8.44 -19.73
C SER A 54 10.03 7.97 -18.27
N GLY A 55 10.01 8.91 -17.33
CA GLY A 55 9.92 8.64 -15.90
C GLY A 55 8.66 7.88 -15.49
N LEU A 56 7.51 8.29 -16.03
CA LEU A 56 6.24 7.62 -15.81
C LEU A 56 6.22 6.18 -16.33
N LEU A 57 6.83 5.93 -17.49
CA LEU A 57 6.98 4.57 -18.02
C LEU A 57 7.85 3.71 -17.11
N LEU A 58 8.95 4.26 -16.57
CA LEU A 58 9.79 3.59 -15.59
C LEU A 58 9.03 3.31 -14.29
N ALA A 59 8.22 4.27 -13.82
CA ALA A 59 7.39 4.10 -12.63
C ALA A 59 6.34 3.00 -12.80
N PHE A 60 5.69 2.94 -13.96
CA PHE A 60 4.79 1.86 -14.31
C PHE A 60 5.50 0.50 -14.32
N CYS A 61 6.63 0.38 -15.03
CA CYS A 61 7.40 -0.86 -15.08
C CYS A 61 7.90 -1.28 -13.69
N GLY A 62 8.34 -0.33 -12.88
CA GLY A 62 8.79 -0.55 -11.51
C GLY A 62 7.68 -1.02 -10.58
N ALA A 63 6.47 -0.45 -10.71
CA ALA A 63 5.30 -0.89 -9.96
C ALA A 63 4.85 -2.31 -10.34
N GLU A 64 4.82 -2.63 -11.63
CA GLU A 64 4.52 -3.99 -12.12
C GLU A 64 5.57 -5.00 -11.64
N ALA A 65 6.86 -4.66 -11.71
CA ALA A 65 7.93 -5.49 -11.18
C ALA A 65 7.77 -5.74 -9.67
N ALA A 66 7.46 -4.69 -8.90
CA ALA A 66 7.23 -4.79 -7.46
C ALA A 66 6.02 -5.69 -7.13
N LEU A 67 4.93 -5.59 -7.89
CA LEU A 67 3.78 -6.49 -7.75
C LEU A 67 4.12 -7.94 -8.14
N GLY A 68 4.97 -8.14 -9.16
CA GLY A 68 5.51 -9.46 -9.52
C GLY A 68 6.29 -10.08 -8.35
N PHE A 69 7.22 -9.33 -7.77
CA PHE A 69 7.95 -9.76 -6.58
C PHE A 69 7.05 -10.01 -5.38
N ASN A 70 6.04 -9.18 -5.16
CA ASN A 70 5.05 -9.39 -4.10
C ASN A 70 4.37 -10.76 -4.24
N LYS A 71 3.89 -11.09 -5.44
CA LYS A 71 3.25 -12.39 -5.73
C LYS A 71 4.21 -13.56 -5.56
N LEU A 72 5.46 -13.43 -6.03
CA LEU A 72 6.48 -14.46 -5.85
C LEU A 72 6.80 -14.69 -4.37
N ALA A 73 6.96 -13.61 -3.60
CA ALA A 73 7.19 -13.70 -2.16
C ALA A 73 6.01 -14.36 -1.44
N ALA A 74 4.77 -14.00 -1.79
CA ALA A 74 3.57 -14.62 -1.24
C ALA A 74 3.43 -16.11 -1.60
N ALA A 75 3.92 -16.52 -2.78
CA ALA A 75 3.91 -17.92 -3.20
C ALA A 75 4.96 -18.77 -2.46
N VAL A 76 6.14 -18.19 -2.18
CA VAL A 76 7.21 -18.86 -1.43
C VAL A 76 6.94 -18.87 0.07
N TRP A 77 6.34 -17.79 0.59
CA TRP A 77 6.06 -17.60 2.01
C TRP A 77 4.62 -17.12 2.22
N TYR A 78 3.69 -18.06 2.21
CA TYR A 78 2.30 -17.75 2.54
C TYR A 78 2.19 -17.39 4.02
N HIS A 79 1.71 -16.18 4.30
CA HIS A 79 1.43 -15.73 5.66
C HIS A 79 -0.05 -15.37 5.77
N PRO A 80 -0.85 -16.03 6.63
CA PRO A 80 -2.28 -15.76 6.70
C PRO A 80 -2.55 -14.33 7.18
N ARG A 81 -3.68 -13.77 6.77
CA ARG A 81 -4.15 -12.48 7.29
C ARG A 81 -4.71 -12.61 8.71
N PRO A 82 -4.66 -11.54 9.52
CA PRO A 82 -5.18 -11.55 10.89
C PRO A 82 -6.63 -12.04 11.04
N PHE A 83 -7.50 -11.82 10.05
CA PHE A 83 -8.88 -12.31 10.11
C PHE A 83 -9.01 -13.82 9.87
N ALA A 84 -8.07 -14.43 9.12
CA ALA A 84 -8.06 -15.86 8.84
C ALA A 84 -7.57 -16.69 10.05
N VAL A 85 -6.74 -16.06 10.88
CA VAL A 85 -6.32 -16.57 12.19
C VAL A 85 -6.88 -15.64 13.25
N PRO A 86 -8.17 -15.74 13.62
CA PRO A 86 -9.01 -14.66 14.17
C PRO A 86 -8.38 -13.91 15.35
N ILE A 87 -7.49 -12.96 15.05
CA ILE A 87 -6.77 -12.13 16.00
C ILE A 87 -7.13 -10.66 15.75
N GLY A 88 -7.47 -9.96 16.83
CA GLY A 88 -7.95 -8.59 16.75
C GLY A 88 -9.28 -8.45 16.01
N ARG A 89 -9.68 -7.21 15.77
CA ARG A 89 -10.89 -6.82 15.05
C ARG A 89 -10.58 -6.52 13.59
N THR A 90 -11.42 -7.02 12.70
CA THR A 90 -11.39 -6.71 11.27
C THR A 90 -12.32 -5.53 10.98
N LEU A 91 -11.77 -4.43 10.44
CA LEU A 91 -12.54 -3.24 10.07
C LEU A 91 -13.00 -3.24 8.60
N VAL A 92 -12.20 -3.86 7.72
CA VAL A 92 -12.45 -3.92 6.28
C VAL A 92 -12.43 -5.38 5.86
N GLU A 93 -13.48 -5.81 5.18
CA GLU A 93 -13.56 -7.18 4.65
C GLU A 93 -12.49 -7.40 3.57
N HIS A 94 -11.90 -8.60 3.56
CA HIS A 94 -10.87 -8.97 2.61
C HIS A 94 -10.99 -10.44 2.21
N VAL A 95 -10.60 -10.74 0.97
CA VAL A 95 -10.44 -12.12 0.51
C VAL A 95 -9.29 -12.78 1.27
N ALA A 96 -9.40 -14.08 1.55
CA ALA A 96 -8.37 -14.87 2.23
C ALA A 96 -7.15 -15.16 1.34
N ASP A 97 -6.32 -14.13 1.10
CA ASP A 97 -5.02 -14.22 0.45
C ASP A 97 -3.87 -13.97 1.46
N SER A 98 -2.62 -13.97 0.99
CA SER A 98 -1.44 -13.72 1.85
C SER A 98 -1.44 -12.29 2.38
N SER A 99 -1.06 -12.11 3.65
CA SER A 99 -0.84 -10.80 4.27
C SER A 99 0.53 -10.21 3.93
N PHE A 100 1.48 -11.05 3.51
CA PHE A 100 2.85 -10.67 3.25
C PHE A 100 3.27 -10.96 1.80
N PRO A 101 3.87 -9.97 1.11
CA PRO A 101 3.87 -8.54 1.41
C PRO A 101 2.50 -7.89 1.08
N SER A 102 2.22 -6.70 1.60
CA SER A 102 0.95 -6.00 1.29
C SER A 102 0.93 -5.46 -0.14
N ALA A 103 0.13 -6.05 -1.04
CA ALA A 103 0.08 -5.65 -2.45
C ALA A 103 -0.31 -4.18 -2.69
N PRO A 104 -1.38 -3.62 -2.07
CA PRO A 104 -1.72 -2.21 -2.25
C PRO A 104 -0.59 -1.28 -1.77
N LEU A 105 0.05 -1.61 -0.65
CA LEU A 105 1.16 -0.81 -0.12
C LEU A 105 2.40 -0.93 -1.03
N THR A 106 2.73 -2.13 -1.50
CA THR A 106 3.83 -2.36 -2.45
C THR A 106 3.65 -1.51 -3.70
N PHE A 107 2.44 -1.49 -4.28
CA PHE A 107 2.13 -0.69 -5.45
C PHE A 107 2.28 0.81 -5.17
N LEU A 108 1.66 1.32 -4.10
CA LEU A 108 1.73 2.73 -3.72
C LEU A 108 3.18 3.20 -3.53
N VAL A 109 3.96 2.45 -2.76
CA VAL A 109 5.37 2.78 -2.50
C VAL A 109 6.19 2.73 -3.78
N ALA A 110 5.97 1.73 -4.64
CA ALA A 110 6.69 1.65 -5.91
C ALA A 110 6.40 2.90 -6.78
N VAL A 111 5.12 3.27 -6.95
CA VAL A 111 4.76 4.48 -7.70
C VAL A 111 5.42 5.72 -7.08
N LEU A 112 5.38 5.89 -5.76
CA LEU A 112 5.98 7.04 -5.08
C LEU A 112 7.50 7.09 -5.26
N VAL A 113 8.21 5.97 -5.06
CA VAL A 113 9.67 5.90 -5.19
C VAL A 113 10.10 6.24 -6.62
N TRP A 114 9.42 5.71 -7.61
CA TRP A 114 9.77 5.97 -9.00
C TRP A 114 9.31 7.34 -9.51
N THR A 115 8.31 7.97 -8.88
CA THR A 115 7.86 9.32 -9.24
C THR A 115 8.60 10.43 -8.47
N ALA A 116 9.22 10.12 -7.32
CA ALA A 116 9.92 11.09 -6.46
C ALA A 116 11.01 11.93 -7.16
N PRO A 117 11.85 11.37 -8.07
CA PRO A 117 12.89 12.14 -8.77
C PRO A 117 12.36 13.24 -9.70
N PHE A 118 11.06 13.24 -10.00
CA PHE A 118 10.41 14.18 -10.92
C PHE A 118 9.73 15.35 -10.19
N GLY A 119 10.23 15.70 -8.99
CA GLY A 119 9.87 16.93 -8.28
C GLY A 119 8.73 16.83 -7.26
N ILE A 120 8.47 15.63 -6.70
CA ILE A 120 7.34 15.42 -5.77
C ILE A 120 7.76 15.39 -4.28
N VAL A 121 9.04 15.24 -3.95
CA VAL A 121 9.47 15.05 -2.55
C VAL A 121 10.56 16.03 -2.07
N VAL A 122 11.16 16.83 -2.94
CA VAL A 122 12.16 17.82 -2.53
C VAL A 122 11.81 19.15 -3.17
N PRO A 123 11.32 20.15 -2.41
CA PRO A 123 11.39 21.53 -2.88
C PRO A 123 12.87 21.93 -2.99
N ASP A 124 13.21 22.63 -4.08
CA ASP A 124 14.55 23.20 -4.31
C ASP A 124 15.07 24.01 -3.11
#